data_AF-A0A2V4AD47-F1
#
_entry.id   AF-A0A2V4AD47-F1
#
_cell.length_a   1.000
_cell.length_b   1.000
_cell.length_c   1.000
_cell.angle_alpha   90.00
_cell.angle_beta   90.00
_cell.angle_gamma   90.00
#
_symmetry.space_group_name_H-M   'P 1'
#
loop_
_entity.id
_entity.type
_entity.pdbx_description
1 polymer ?
#
loop_
_entity_poly.entity_id
_entity_poly.type
_entity_poly.pdbx_seq_one_letter_code
_entity_poly.pdbx_strand_id
1 'polypeptide(L)'
;MNKFLTIGVLLFTLICVNYSCKRVETKAEQRIKVGVFDKNGDSPWCIADAVEALKIDPKIDCEVIRASQIVSDEIFDFDAIVFPGGSGRSETMSLGESGIERVVSLVKDKGIAVVGICAGAYIMTNTPNYPSLNLTGYKAIDIEHDHRGHGLAKFSLTEEGEKIFPELKDREISFCQYYEGPVLVSAEDEIEEGSLGTMLSDVHTVEGTPANMTNNRPFIVANTVGKGKVASFVGHPECTPGMRWMLPRIVRWATNNEMVKYPKSVMRPDFFKNEIIYTKDIQDLQSKYYKNLSGSKEEKLEAIDKVIELACWSSKKWIPGLLRDKDADVRSKASIALVKLERTDALADLEVAFANETNDDCKVQLEKSLTELKNILGKNRN
;
A
#
# COMPACT_ATOMS: atom_id res chain seq x y z
N MET A 1 1.66 -93.05 24.56
CA MET A 1 1.73 -93.95 23.39
C MET A 1 1.94 -93.08 22.15
N ASN A 2 3.01 -93.34 21.37
CA ASN A 2 3.37 -92.80 20.04
C ASN A 2 3.65 -91.28 19.92
N LYS A 3 4.90 -90.85 19.76
CA LYS A 3 5.83 -90.91 18.59
C LYS A 3 5.70 -89.67 17.68
N PHE A 4 6.79 -88.90 17.67
CA PHE A 4 7.33 -87.96 16.68
C PHE A 4 6.58 -87.77 15.36
N LEU A 5 6.41 -86.50 14.95
CA LEU A 5 6.72 -86.10 13.58
C LEU A 5 7.12 -84.61 13.50
N THR A 6 8.34 -84.41 13.03
CA THR A 6 8.98 -83.15 12.67
C THR A 6 8.35 -82.58 11.40
N ILE A 7 7.90 -81.33 11.40
CA ILE A 7 7.58 -80.57 10.18
C ILE A 7 8.38 -79.26 10.24
N GLY A 8 9.36 -79.16 9.35
CA GLY A 8 10.10 -77.93 9.07
C GLY A 8 9.22 -76.95 8.31
N VAL A 9 9.16 -75.71 8.78
CA VAL A 9 8.52 -74.60 8.07
C VAL A 9 9.63 -73.70 7.54
N LEU A 10 9.72 -73.65 6.21
CA LEU A 10 10.53 -72.70 5.46
C LEU A 10 10.02 -71.28 5.74
N LEU A 11 10.86 -70.42 6.33
CA LEU A 11 10.55 -69.01 6.53
C LEU A 11 10.92 -68.24 5.25
N PHE A 12 9.93 -67.93 4.41
CA PHE A 12 10.10 -66.97 3.31
C PHE A 12 10.00 -65.55 3.89
N THR A 13 11.15 -64.90 4.09
CA THR A 13 11.22 -63.47 4.42
C THR A 13 10.85 -62.64 3.19
N LEU A 14 9.63 -62.10 3.19
CA LEU A 14 9.20 -61.07 2.25
C LEU A 14 9.93 -59.77 2.58
N ILE A 15 10.98 -59.44 1.83
CA ILE A 15 11.62 -58.12 1.90
C ILE A 15 10.70 -57.13 1.18
N CYS A 16 9.80 -56.51 1.93
CA CYS A 16 9.08 -55.33 1.48
C CYS A 16 10.09 -54.17 1.37
N VAL A 17 10.60 -53.95 0.16
CA VAL A 17 11.33 -52.72 -0.18
C VAL A 17 10.32 -51.58 -0.10
N ASN A 18 10.30 -50.88 1.03
CA ASN A 18 9.61 -49.60 1.17
C ASN A 18 10.30 -48.59 0.26
N TYR A 19 9.88 -48.52 -1.01
CA TYR A 19 10.01 -47.29 -1.78
C TYR A 19 9.13 -46.26 -1.09
N SER A 20 9.73 -45.55 -0.14
CA SER A 20 9.22 -44.28 0.35
C SER A 20 9.24 -43.33 -0.84
N CYS A 21 8.14 -43.33 -1.61
CA CYS A 21 7.79 -42.18 -2.42
C CYS A 21 7.64 -41.02 -1.43
N LYS A 22 8.73 -40.27 -1.23
CA LYS A 22 8.65 -38.90 -0.74
C LYS A 22 7.68 -38.21 -1.68
N ARG A 23 6.42 -38.11 -1.23
CA ARG A 23 5.49 -37.12 -1.73
C ARG A 23 6.24 -35.82 -1.54
N VAL A 24 6.72 -35.24 -2.64
CA VAL A 24 7.17 -33.87 -2.65
C VAL A 24 5.90 -33.11 -2.32
N GLU A 25 5.70 -32.81 -1.03
CA GLU A 25 4.90 -31.66 -0.66
C GLU A 25 5.59 -30.52 -1.38
N THR A 26 4.99 -30.13 -2.53
CA THR A 26 5.21 -28.81 -3.08
C THR A 26 4.95 -27.88 -1.92
N LYS A 27 6.03 -27.34 -1.34
CA LYS A 27 6.01 -26.29 -0.33
C LYS A 27 4.93 -25.33 -0.81
N ALA A 28 3.78 -25.27 -0.14
CA ALA A 28 2.76 -24.29 -0.47
C ALA A 28 3.52 -22.97 -0.57
N GLU A 29 3.45 -22.29 -1.72
CA GLU A 29 4.26 -21.09 -1.95
C GLU A 29 4.04 -20.17 -0.75
N GLN A 30 5.06 -20.03 0.11
CA GLN A 30 4.90 -19.33 1.37
C GLN A 30 4.55 -17.88 1.04
N ARG A 31 3.31 -17.51 1.35
CA ARG A 31 2.82 -16.15 1.15
C ARG A 31 3.32 -15.27 2.27
N ILE A 32 3.57 -14.01 1.93
CA ILE A 32 3.95 -12.97 2.88
C ILE A 32 2.67 -12.50 3.55
N LYS A 33 2.56 -12.68 4.87
CA LYS A 33 1.39 -12.25 5.64
C LYS A 33 1.60 -10.84 6.19
N VAL A 34 0.69 -9.94 5.86
CA VAL A 34 0.81 -8.50 6.17
C VAL A 34 -0.43 -8.01 6.92
N GLY A 35 -0.22 -7.48 8.12
CA GLY A 35 -1.28 -6.82 8.87
C GLY A 35 -1.32 -5.33 8.55
N VAL A 36 -2.47 -4.80 8.13
CA VAL A 36 -2.69 -3.35 7.97
C VAL A 36 -3.38 -2.84 9.22
N PHE A 37 -2.73 -1.94 9.96
CA PHE A 37 -3.24 -1.47 11.24
C PHE A 37 -4.50 -0.61 11.09
N ASP A 38 -5.52 -0.92 11.90
CA ASP A 38 -6.75 -0.17 12.03
C ASP A 38 -6.97 0.30 13.47
N LYS A 39 -6.93 1.63 13.64
CA LYS A 39 -7.35 2.32 14.86
C LYS A 39 -8.87 2.47 14.90
N ASN A 40 -9.57 1.34 14.97
CA ASN A 40 -11.02 1.31 15.20
C ASN A 40 -11.90 2.01 14.15
N GLY A 41 -11.55 1.87 12.88
CA GLY A 41 -12.24 2.42 11.72
C GLY A 41 -11.80 3.84 11.35
N ASP A 42 -10.72 4.35 11.97
CA ASP A 42 -10.18 5.66 11.64
C ASP A 42 -9.50 5.64 10.26
N SER A 43 -9.65 6.71 9.48
CA SER A 43 -9.12 6.81 8.09
C SER A 43 -9.37 5.58 7.19
N PRO A 44 -10.63 5.14 7.02
CA PRO A 44 -10.96 3.89 6.33
C PRO A 44 -10.48 3.85 4.87
N TRP A 45 -10.36 5.01 4.22
CA TRP A 45 -9.87 5.10 2.85
C TRP A 45 -8.38 4.80 2.73
N CYS A 46 -7.57 5.23 3.70
CA CYS A 46 -6.14 4.93 3.72
C CYS A 46 -5.91 3.44 3.97
N ILE A 47 -6.68 2.84 4.88
CA ILE A 47 -6.66 1.39 5.13
C ILE A 47 -7.03 0.64 3.85
N ALA A 48 -8.13 1.00 3.20
CA ALA A 48 -8.58 0.36 1.97
C ALA A 48 -7.54 0.52 0.84
N ASP A 49 -6.94 1.70 0.67
CA ASP A 49 -5.93 1.94 -0.37
C ASP A 49 -4.66 1.11 -0.11
N ALA A 50 -4.20 1.01 1.15
CA ALA A 50 -3.07 0.17 1.53
C ALA A 50 -3.35 -1.32 1.29
N VAL A 51 -4.52 -1.82 1.71
CA VAL A 51 -4.96 -3.20 1.47
C VAL A 51 -4.97 -3.49 -0.04
N GLU A 52 -5.64 -2.67 -0.83
CA GLU A 52 -5.75 -2.88 -2.28
C GLU A 52 -4.41 -2.75 -3.01
N ALA A 53 -3.50 -1.89 -2.55
CA ALA A 53 -2.15 -1.79 -3.09
C ALA A 53 -1.32 -3.04 -2.78
N LEU A 54 -1.42 -3.60 -1.56
CA LEU A 54 -0.78 -4.87 -1.22
C LEU A 54 -1.31 -6.03 -2.07
N LYS A 55 -2.60 -5.99 -2.45
CA LYS A 55 -3.22 -7.02 -3.29
C LYS A 55 -2.67 -7.09 -4.73
N ILE A 56 -1.95 -6.07 -5.20
CA ILE A 56 -1.26 -6.08 -6.49
C ILE A 56 -0.27 -7.25 -6.57
N ASP A 57 0.33 -7.64 -5.44
CA ASP A 57 1.22 -8.80 -5.38
C ASP A 57 0.45 -10.08 -5.01
N PRO A 58 0.32 -11.08 -5.89
CA PRO A 58 -0.47 -12.29 -5.62
C PRO A 58 0.11 -13.21 -4.53
N LYS A 59 1.33 -12.95 -4.04
CA LYS A 59 1.97 -13.69 -2.94
C LYS A 59 1.93 -12.94 -1.60
N ILE A 60 1.27 -11.77 -1.53
CA ILE A 60 1.01 -11.08 -0.28
C ILE A 60 -0.43 -11.37 0.18
N ASP A 61 -0.59 -12.06 1.29
CA ASP A 61 -1.90 -12.13 1.96
C ASP A 61 -1.95 -11.00 2.99
N CYS A 62 -2.93 -10.11 2.86
CA CYS A 62 -3.09 -8.99 3.76
C CYS A 62 -4.47 -8.99 4.41
N GLU A 63 -4.51 -8.58 5.68
CA GLU A 63 -5.74 -8.35 6.41
C GLU A 63 -5.61 -7.15 7.34
N VAL A 64 -6.76 -6.62 7.75
CA VAL A 64 -6.82 -5.52 8.69
C VAL A 64 -6.63 -6.06 10.11
N ILE A 65 -5.69 -5.49 10.86
CA ILE A 65 -5.38 -5.89 12.24
C ILE A 65 -5.59 -4.75 13.23
N ARG A 66 -5.83 -5.09 14.48
CA ARG A 66 -6.04 -4.12 15.59
C ARG A 66 -4.93 -4.21 16.62
N ALA A 67 -4.90 -3.23 17.52
CA ALA A 67 -3.97 -3.21 18.65
C ALA A 67 -4.04 -4.50 19.48
N SER A 68 -5.24 -5.08 19.65
CA SER A 68 -5.44 -6.35 20.36
C SER A 68 -4.66 -7.52 19.74
N GLN A 69 -4.60 -7.60 18.41
CA GLN A 69 -3.84 -8.63 17.71
C GLN A 69 -2.33 -8.38 17.87
N ILE A 70 -1.88 -7.13 17.76
CA ILE A 70 -0.48 -6.73 17.95
C ILE A 70 0.05 -7.13 19.34
N VAL A 71 -0.74 -6.90 20.39
CA VAL A 71 -0.33 -7.22 21.78
C VAL A 71 -0.51 -8.69 22.15
N SER A 72 -1.15 -9.48 21.29
CA SER A 72 -1.32 -10.92 21.47
C SER A 72 -0.21 -11.71 20.75
N ASP A 73 -0.29 -13.04 20.81
CA ASP A 73 0.57 -13.93 20.04
C ASP A 73 0.06 -14.17 18.61
N GLU A 74 -1.15 -13.70 18.25
CA GLU A 74 -1.66 -13.71 16.87
C GLU A 74 -0.74 -12.92 15.93
N ILE A 75 -0.02 -11.92 16.45
CA ILE A 75 0.92 -11.12 15.66
C ILE A 75 2.08 -11.94 15.07
N PHE A 76 2.38 -13.12 15.64
CA PHE A 76 3.43 -14.00 15.12
C PHE A 76 3.03 -14.74 13.84
N ASP A 77 1.76 -14.68 13.44
CA ASP A 77 1.33 -15.15 12.14
C ASP A 77 1.70 -14.19 11.01
N PHE A 78 2.18 -12.98 11.30
CA PHE A 78 2.49 -11.95 10.31
C PHE A 78 3.99 -11.77 10.11
N ASP A 79 4.38 -11.54 8.85
CA ASP A 79 5.75 -11.19 8.47
C ASP A 79 5.98 -9.67 8.53
N ALA A 80 4.91 -8.88 8.36
CA ALA A 80 4.97 -7.42 8.35
C ALA A 80 3.72 -6.74 8.93
N ILE A 81 3.91 -5.54 9.46
CA ILE A 81 2.87 -4.61 9.87
C ILE A 81 2.96 -3.35 9.00
N VAL A 82 1.83 -2.90 8.46
CA VAL A 82 1.71 -1.62 7.76
C VAL A 82 0.88 -0.67 8.60
N PHE A 83 1.46 0.47 8.98
CA PHE A 83 0.73 1.61 9.53
C PHE A 83 0.33 2.54 8.38
N PRO A 84 -0.96 2.64 8.03
CA PRO A 84 -1.43 3.45 6.90
C PRO A 84 -1.42 4.95 7.25
N GLY A 85 -1.93 5.77 6.33
CA GLY A 85 -2.24 7.18 6.61
C GLY A 85 -3.40 7.36 7.58
N GLY A 86 -3.45 8.52 8.22
CA GLY A 86 -4.43 8.85 9.25
C GLY A 86 -3.89 9.87 10.25
N SER A 87 -3.90 9.55 11.55
CA SER A 87 -3.40 10.45 12.60
C SER A 87 -2.30 9.78 13.40
N GLY A 88 -1.03 10.11 13.10
CA GLY A 88 0.13 9.42 13.70
C GLY A 88 0.08 9.43 15.23
N ARG A 89 -0.24 10.58 15.83
CA ARG A 89 -0.33 10.70 17.29
C ARG A 89 -1.45 9.81 17.85
N SER A 90 -2.62 9.86 17.24
CA SER A 90 -3.79 9.15 17.73
C SER A 90 -3.67 7.63 17.52
N GLU A 91 -3.07 7.21 16.41
CA GLU A 91 -2.75 5.82 16.10
C GLU A 91 -1.70 5.26 17.05
N THR A 92 -0.58 5.96 17.27
CA THR A 92 0.42 5.50 18.25
C THR A 92 -0.20 5.38 19.65
N MET A 93 -0.98 6.37 20.09
CA MET A 93 -1.63 6.32 21.41
C MET A 93 -2.64 5.17 21.53
N SER A 94 -3.28 4.76 20.44
CA SER A 94 -4.22 3.64 20.45
C SER A 94 -3.57 2.28 20.66
N LEU A 95 -2.26 2.16 20.37
CA LEU A 95 -1.48 0.97 20.72
C LEU A 95 -1.27 0.87 22.24
N GLY A 96 -1.25 2.02 22.94
CA GLY A 96 -0.80 2.12 24.32
C GLY A 96 0.69 1.80 24.48
N GLU A 97 1.23 2.02 25.68
CA GLU A 97 2.65 1.79 25.99
C GLU A 97 3.08 0.34 25.70
N SER A 98 2.28 -0.63 26.15
CA SER A 98 2.55 -2.06 25.90
C SER A 98 2.54 -2.42 24.41
N GLY A 99 1.68 -1.81 23.59
CA GLY A 99 1.64 -2.04 22.15
C GLY A 99 2.84 -1.43 21.44
N ILE A 100 3.26 -0.23 21.85
CA ILE A 100 4.48 0.43 21.36
C ILE A 100 5.70 -0.45 21.63
N GLU A 101 5.90 -0.86 22.89
CA GLU A 101 7.00 -1.75 23.29
C GLU A 101 6.96 -3.07 22.53
N ARG A 102 5.76 -3.63 22.36
CA ARG A 102 5.56 -4.86 21.61
C ARG A 102 6.01 -4.70 20.17
N VAL A 103 5.56 -3.68 19.43
CA VAL A 103 5.97 -3.46 18.04
C VAL A 103 7.49 -3.30 17.93
N VAL A 104 8.11 -2.52 18.83
CA VAL A 104 9.57 -2.34 18.86
C VAL A 104 10.29 -3.67 19.08
N SER A 105 9.82 -4.52 20.00
CA SER A 105 10.39 -5.85 20.25
C SER A 105 10.20 -6.81 19.06
N LEU A 106 9.07 -6.74 18.37
CA LEU A 106 8.80 -7.56 17.18
C LEU A 106 9.79 -7.23 16.06
N VAL A 107 10.09 -5.95 15.84
CA VAL A 107 11.11 -5.52 14.89
C VAL A 107 12.49 -5.97 15.34
N LYS A 108 12.91 -5.58 16.54
CA LYS A 108 14.30 -5.77 17.02
C LYS A 108 14.64 -7.23 17.27
N ASP A 109 13.73 -8.01 17.87
CA ASP A 109 14.03 -9.34 18.40
C ASP A 109 13.52 -10.48 17.53
N LYS A 110 12.40 -10.26 16.81
CA LYS A 110 11.73 -11.26 15.98
C LYS A 110 11.94 -11.06 14.49
N GLY A 111 12.33 -9.85 14.07
CA GLY A 111 12.57 -9.54 12.66
C GLY A 111 11.31 -9.27 11.86
N ILE A 112 10.17 -8.98 12.51
CA ILE A 112 8.95 -8.55 11.83
C ILE A 112 9.22 -7.20 11.15
N ALA A 113 8.81 -7.07 9.89
CA ALA A 113 8.94 -5.83 9.15
C ALA A 113 7.87 -4.82 9.56
N VAL A 114 8.19 -3.53 9.56
CA VAL A 114 7.19 -2.48 9.79
C VAL A 114 7.32 -1.38 8.74
N VAL A 115 6.20 -1.05 8.08
CA VAL A 115 6.13 -0.02 7.05
C VAL A 115 5.14 1.06 7.46
N GLY A 116 5.57 2.33 7.44
CA GLY A 116 4.72 3.49 7.71
C GLY A 116 4.37 4.28 6.45
N ILE A 117 3.14 4.81 6.35
CA ILE A 117 2.71 5.68 5.26
C ILE A 117 2.12 6.96 5.85
N CYS A 118 2.67 8.13 5.53
CA CYS A 118 2.24 9.43 6.03
C CYS A 118 2.12 9.47 7.57
N ALA A 119 0.92 9.32 8.13
CA ALA A 119 0.72 9.18 9.57
C ALA A 119 1.54 8.02 10.15
N GLY A 120 1.53 6.86 9.48
CA GLY A 120 2.40 5.76 9.83
C GLY A 120 3.88 6.12 9.78
N ALA A 121 4.32 7.04 8.91
CA ALA A 121 5.69 7.52 8.92
C ALA A 121 6.01 8.35 10.18
N TYR A 122 5.06 9.16 10.70
CA TYR A 122 5.22 9.82 12.01
C TYR A 122 5.38 8.80 13.14
N ILE A 123 4.57 7.73 13.16
CA ILE A 123 4.64 6.67 14.18
C ILE A 123 6.06 6.09 14.27
N MET A 124 6.74 5.95 13.14
CA MET A 124 8.06 5.29 13.06
C MET A 124 9.24 6.18 13.50
N THR A 125 9.04 7.49 13.61
CA THR A 125 10.11 8.47 13.87
C THR A 125 10.75 8.37 15.26
N ASN A 126 11.84 9.11 15.43
CA ASN A 126 12.58 9.31 16.67
C ASN A 126 12.32 10.71 17.25
N THR A 127 11.07 11.17 17.16
CA THR A 127 10.72 12.57 17.41
C THR A 127 10.53 12.86 18.90
N PRO A 128 11.33 13.76 19.50
CA PRO A 128 11.20 14.08 20.92
C PRO A 128 9.81 14.60 21.29
N ASN A 129 9.26 14.13 22.41
CA ASN A 129 7.94 14.51 22.93
C ASN A 129 6.75 14.16 22.00
N TYR A 130 6.96 13.32 20.99
CA TYR A 130 5.90 12.77 20.15
C TYR A 130 5.78 11.25 20.40
N PRO A 131 4.57 10.70 20.55
CA PRO A 131 4.40 9.26 20.72
C PRO A 131 4.81 8.54 19.42
N SER A 132 5.96 7.88 19.47
CA SER A 132 6.60 7.24 18.33
C SER A 132 7.34 5.97 18.75
N LEU A 133 7.73 5.14 17.78
CA LEU A 133 8.38 3.86 17.98
C LEU A 133 9.91 3.97 18.03
N ASN A 134 10.50 5.09 17.62
CA ASN A 134 11.94 5.33 17.59
C ASN A 134 12.71 4.26 16.78
N LEU A 135 12.30 4.04 15.52
CA LEU A 135 12.83 2.96 14.68
C LEU A 135 13.60 3.46 13.45
N THR A 136 13.39 4.67 12.96
CA THR A 136 13.93 5.06 11.64
C THR A 136 15.26 5.80 11.69
N GLY A 137 15.67 6.32 12.84
CA GLY A 137 16.78 7.27 12.93
C GLY A 137 16.44 8.65 12.38
N TYR A 138 15.17 8.89 11.99
CA TYR A 138 14.70 10.20 11.53
C TYR A 138 13.73 10.80 12.54
N LYS A 139 13.84 12.11 12.79
CA LYS A 139 12.85 12.89 13.54
C LYS A 139 12.01 13.75 12.59
N ALA A 140 10.74 13.93 12.94
CA ALA A 140 9.88 14.91 12.30
C ALA A 140 10.14 16.30 12.92
N ILE A 141 10.30 17.30 12.06
CA ILE A 141 10.35 18.71 12.48
C ILE A 141 9.07 19.43 12.06
N ASP A 142 8.84 20.59 12.66
CA ASP A 142 7.75 21.50 12.27
C ASP A 142 6.37 20.82 12.36
N ILE A 143 6.17 20.06 13.43
CA ILE A 143 4.97 19.26 13.71
C ILE A 143 3.79 20.17 14.05
N GLU A 144 4.05 21.35 14.59
CA GLU A 144 3.07 22.40 14.83
C GLU A 144 2.41 22.90 13.54
N HIS A 145 3.05 22.67 12.39
CA HIS A 145 2.56 22.98 11.04
C HIS A 145 2.45 21.70 10.20
N ASP A 146 1.98 20.59 10.79
CA ASP A 146 1.73 19.33 10.06
C ASP A 146 0.67 19.51 8.96
N HIS A 147 -0.41 20.25 9.24
CA HIS A 147 -1.40 20.72 8.26
C HIS A 147 -0.85 21.83 7.35
N ARG A 148 0.27 21.57 6.67
CA ARG A 148 0.92 22.51 5.72
C ARG A 148 0.33 22.50 4.33
N GLY A 149 -0.44 21.47 4.00
CA GLY A 149 -1.08 21.33 2.70
C GLY A 149 -0.77 20.04 1.99
N HIS A 150 -1.24 19.99 0.75
CA HIS A 150 -1.38 18.76 -0.02
C HIS A 150 -0.91 18.97 -1.46
N GLY A 151 -0.66 17.88 -2.15
CA GLY A 151 -0.43 17.92 -3.58
C GLY A 151 0.03 16.61 -4.17
N LEU A 152 0.05 16.58 -5.50
CA LEU A 152 0.83 15.60 -6.23
C LEU A 152 2.29 16.11 -6.29
N ALA A 153 3.09 15.65 -5.35
CA ALA A 153 4.45 16.10 -5.13
C ALA A 153 5.47 15.34 -5.98
N LYS A 154 6.59 15.99 -6.24
CA LYS A 154 7.78 15.47 -6.91
C LYS A 154 8.68 14.78 -5.90
N PHE A 155 9.24 13.65 -6.32
CA PHE A 155 10.35 13.03 -5.63
C PHE A 155 11.33 12.42 -6.63
N SER A 156 12.59 12.25 -6.21
CA SER A 156 13.59 11.43 -6.91
C SER A 156 14.01 10.27 -6.02
N LEU A 157 14.60 9.25 -6.62
CA LEU A 157 15.26 8.17 -5.87
C LEU A 157 16.71 8.55 -5.56
N THR A 158 17.22 8.02 -4.46
CA THR A 158 18.66 7.93 -4.21
C THR A 158 19.22 6.69 -4.88
N GLU A 159 20.55 6.54 -4.94
CA GLU A 159 21.18 5.31 -5.46
C GLU A 159 20.69 4.04 -4.74
N GLU A 160 20.46 4.09 -3.43
CA GLU A 160 19.87 2.97 -2.68
C GLU A 160 18.40 2.74 -3.05
N GLY A 161 17.65 3.83 -3.27
CA GLY A 161 16.28 3.77 -3.77
C GLY A 161 16.17 3.07 -5.12
N GLU A 162 17.08 3.35 -6.04
CA GLU A 162 17.13 2.73 -7.38
C GLU A 162 17.37 1.22 -7.30
N LYS A 163 18.06 0.72 -6.28
CA LYS A 163 18.24 -0.73 -6.08
C LYS A 163 16.93 -1.42 -5.70
N ILE A 164 16.04 -0.73 -4.98
CA ILE A 164 14.74 -1.27 -4.53
C ILE A 164 13.66 -1.05 -5.60
N PHE A 165 13.70 0.10 -6.28
CA PHE A 165 12.77 0.52 -7.32
C PHE A 165 13.48 0.73 -8.67
N PRO A 166 14.13 -0.31 -9.24
CA PRO A 166 14.90 -0.18 -10.48
C PRO A 166 14.06 0.25 -11.68
N GLU A 167 12.74 0.13 -11.60
CA GLU A 167 11.82 0.57 -12.65
C GLU A 167 11.65 2.10 -12.71
N LEU A 168 12.13 2.82 -11.71
CA LEU A 168 12.17 4.28 -11.67
C LEU A 168 13.58 4.85 -11.82
N LYS A 169 14.62 4.00 -11.95
CA LYS A 169 16.04 4.45 -11.94
C LYS A 169 16.39 5.47 -13.02
N ASP A 170 15.78 5.35 -14.20
CA ASP A 170 16.08 6.23 -15.34
C ASP A 170 15.23 7.52 -15.30
N ARG A 171 14.55 7.78 -14.17
CA ARG A 171 13.66 8.94 -13.98
C ARG A 171 14.28 9.91 -12.99
N GLU A 172 14.54 11.12 -13.45
CA GLU A 172 14.96 12.22 -12.57
C GLU A 172 13.84 12.63 -11.61
N ILE A 173 12.58 12.58 -12.07
CA ILE A 173 11.41 13.02 -11.31
C ILE A 173 10.28 11.99 -11.42
N SER A 174 9.74 11.62 -10.26
CA SER A 174 8.51 10.85 -10.10
C SER A 174 7.49 11.64 -9.29
N PHE A 175 6.21 11.26 -9.42
CA PHE A 175 5.10 11.98 -8.78
C PHE A 175 4.35 11.06 -7.82
N CYS A 176 4.05 11.56 -6.62
CA CYS A 176 3.31 10.83 -5.60
C CYS A 176 2.43 11.78 -4.80
N GLN A 177 1.25 11.32 -4.39
CA GLN A 177 0.38 12.10 -3.50
C GLN A 177 1.09 12.40 -2.19
N TYR A 178 0.96 13.62 -1.72
CA TYR A 178 1.44 14.10 -0.43
C TYR A 178 0.27 14.78 0.28
N TYR A 179 0.00 14.32 1.50
CA TYR A 179 -1.02 14.88 2.38
C TYR A 179 -0.44 14.95 3.79
N GLU A 180 0.27 16.04 4.10
CA GLU A 180 0.73 16.33 5.48
C GLU A 180 1.69 15.27 6.07
N GLY A 181 2.39 14.52 5.22
CA GLY A 181 3.42 13.60 5.69
C GLY A 181 4.56 14.33 6.42
N PRO A 182 5.31 13.62 7.29
CA PRO A 182 6.31 14.23 8.14
C PRO A 182 7.45 14.87 7.35
N VAL A 183 7.90 16.04 7.80
CA VAL A 183 9.16 16.63 7.34
C VAL A 183 10.30 15.97 8.12
N LEU A 184 10.99 15.03 7.47
CA LEU A 184 12.03 14.23 8.12
C LEU A 184 13.40 14.92 8.07
N VAL A 185 14.12 14.84 9.19
CA VAL A 185 15.54 15.14 9.29
C VAL A 185 16.21 14.08 10.14
N SER A 186 17.53 13.96 10.01
CA SER A 186 18.33 13.06 10.84
C SER A 186 18.08 13.30 12.33
N ALA A 187 17.86 12.22 13.07
CA ALA A 187 17.82 12.28 14.52
C ALA A 187 19.25 12.26 15.08
N GLU A 188 19.42 12.76 16.29
CA GLU A 188 20.72 12.71 16.99
C GLU A 188 20.80 11.39 17.77
N ASP A 189 20.87 10.28 17.05
CA ASP A 189 20.95 8.92 17.62
C ASP A 189 21.93 8.01 16.86
N GLU A 190 22.00 6.73 17.27
CA GLU A 190 22.94 5.73 16.74
C GLU A 190 22.34 4.85 15.63
N ILE A 191 21.08 5.07 15.23
CA ILE A 191 20.43 4.27 14.20
C ILE A 191 20.98 4.66 12.83
N GLU A 192 21.51 3.68 12.09
CA GLU A 192 21.94 3.90 10.72
C GLU A 192 20.74 4.28 9.83
N GLU A 193 20.77 5.50 9.33
CA GLU A 193 19.74 6.06 8.46
C GLU A 193 19.88 5.55 7.02
N GLY A 194 18.76 5.21 6.40
CA GLY A 194 18.72 4.92 4.97
C GLY A 194 17.66 5.78 4.28
N SER A 195 18.09 6.65 3.37
CA SER A 195 17.18 7.41 2.49
C SER A 195 17.11 6.72 1.13
N LEU A 196 15.89 6.40 0.71
CA LEU A 196 15.58 5.80 -0.60
C LEU A 196 15.06 6.83 -1.61
N GLY A 197 14.65 8.02 -1.15
CA GLY A 197 14.18 9.05 -2.05
C GLY A 197 14.10 10.41 -1.39
N THR A 198 14.13 11.45 -2.22
CA THR A 198 14.17 12.85 -1.80
C THR A 198 12.96 13.59 -2.33
N MET A 199 12.28 14.33 -1.45
CA MET A 199 11.16 15.21 -1.77
C MET A 199 11.70 16.44 -2.51
N LEU A 200 11.15 16.74 -3.69
CA LEU A 200 11.58 17.85 -4.54
C LEU A 200 10.52 18.97 -4.63
N SER A 201 9.39 18.78 -3.98
CA SER A 201 8.33 19.78 -3.85
C SER A 201 8.45 20.53 -2.54
N ASP A 202 8.09 21.81 -2.58
CA ASP A 202 7.92 22.63 -1.38
C ASP A 202 6.42 22.88 -1.13
N VAL A 203 5.81 22.03 -0.30
CA VAL A 203 4.38 22.11 0.06
C VAL A 203 4.20 22.96 1.31
N HIS A 204 3.52 24.11 1.16
CA HIS A 204 3.19 25.06 2.24
C HIS A 204 1.97 25.92 1.83
N THR A 205 0.88 25.27 1.43
CA THR A 205 -0.32 25.98 0.91
C THR A 205 -1.23 26.53 2.00
N VAL A 206 -1.01 26.14 3.26
CA VAL A 206 -1.81 26.59 4.41
C VAL A 206 -1.17 27.83 5.03
N GLU A 207 -1.99 28.83 5.32
CA GLU A 207 -1.56 30.08 5.93
C GLU A 207 -0.80 29.84 7.24
N GLY A 208 0.33 30.54 7.42
CA GLY A 208 1.19 30.39 8.59
C GLY A 208 2.26 29.30 8.47
N THR A 209 2.20 28.44 7.45
CA THR A 209 3.21 27.40 7.28
C THR A 209 4.47 27.92 6.59
N PRO A 210 5.68 27.62 7.11
CA PRO A 210 6.92 28.13 6.55
C PRO A 210 7.27 27.45 5.22
N ALA A 211 7.74 28.25 4.26
CA ALA A 211 8.27 27.78 2.99
C ALA A 211 9.64 27.07 3.15
N ASN A 212 10.01 26.29 2.15
CA ASN A 212 11.26 25.53 2.03
C ASN A 212 11.50 24.49 3.12
N MET A 213 10.43 23.89 3.64
CA MET A 213 10.53 22.89 4.70
C MET A 213 10.58 21.47 4.15
N THR A 214 9.74 21.16 3.16
CA THR A 214 9.56 19.80 2.62
C THR A 214 10.55 19.47 1.51
N ASN A 215 11.01 20.46 0.75
CA ASN A 215 11.98 20.26 -0.33
C ASN A 215 13.35 19.80 0.21
N ASN A 216 14.02 18.95 -0.55
CA ASN A 216 15.32 18.36 -0.22
C ASN A 216 15.33 17.57 1.10
N ARG A 217 14.17 17.03 1.50
CA ARG A 217 14.03 16.14 2.66
C ARG A 217 13.80 14.70 2.21
N PRO A 218 14.05 13.71 3.08
CA PRO A 218 13.71 12.34 2.77
C PRO A 218 12.20 12.19 2.46
N PHE A 219 11.90 11.54 1.35
CA PHE A 219 10.54 11.19 0.93
C PHE A 219 10.23 9.72 1.21
N ILE A 220 11.26 8.88 1.10
CA ILE A 220 11.20 7.45 1.39
C ILE A 220 12.42 7.14 2.24
N VAL A 221 12.22 6.54 3.40
CA VAL A 221 13.31 6.10 4.28
C VAL A 221 13.16 4.62 4.55
N ALA A 222 14.28 3.91 4.69
CA ALA A 222 14.29 2.50 5.01
C ALA A 222 15.63 2.09 5.61
N ASN A 223 15.59 1.35 6.72
CA ASN A 223 16.77 0.94 7.45
C ASN A 223 16.56 -0.42 8.15
N THR A 224 17.65 -1.02 8.60
CA THR A 224 17.63 -2.27 9.39
C THR A 224 17.75 -1.92 10.86
N VAL A 225 16.91 -2.52 11.71
CA VAL A 225 16.88 -2.26 13.15
C VAL A 225 16.78 -3.58 13.90
N GLY A 226 17.83 -3.93 14.65
CA GLY A 226 17.95 -5.26 15.24
C GLY A 226 17.92 -6.34 14.16
N LYS A 227 16.98 -7.29 14.25
CA LYS A 227 16.77 -8.34 13.24
C LYS A 227 15.80 -7.96 12.13
N GLY A 228 15.06 -6.88 12.29
CA GLY A 228 13.98 -6.46 11.39
C GLY A 228 14.38 -5.33 10.47
N LYS A 229 13.51 -5.03 9.52
CA LYS A 229 13.63 -3.86 8.64
C LYS A 229 12.41 -2.99 8.78
N VAL A 230 12.65 -1.68 8.70
CA VAL A 230 11.58 -0.70 8.69
C VAL A 230 11.68 0.17 7.46
N ALA A 231 10.53 0.66 7.00
CA ALA A 231 10.47 1.63 5.92
C ALA A 231 9.35 2.64 6.17
N SER A 232 9.46 3.81 5.58
CA SER A 232 8.40 4.82 5.63
C SER A 232 8.31 5.59 4.32
N PHE A 233 7.07 5.82 3.88
CA PHE A 233 6.75 6.79 2.84
C PHE A 233 6.16 8.03 3.48
N VAL A 234 6.73 9.20 3.18
CA VAL A 234 6.14 10.48 3.59
C VAL A 234 4.87 10.77 2.79
N GLY A 235 4.86 10.41 1.50
CA GLY A 235 3.66 10.47 0.66
C GLY A 235 2.81 9.20 0.66
N HIS A 236 1.92 9.09 -0.32
CA HIS A 236 0.90 8.06 -0.46
C HIS A 236 1.00 7.29 -1.78
N PRO A 237 2.00 6.41 -1.94
CA PRO A 237 2.11 5.60 -3.15
C PRO A 237 0.90 4.67 -3.32
N GLU A 238 0.34 4.16 -2.22
CA GLU A 238 -0.79 3.22 -2.17
C GLU A 238 -2.09 3.77 -2.77
N CYS A 239 -2.22 5.11 -2.78
CA CYS A 239 -3.37 5.79 -3.36
C CYS A 239 -3.04 6.52 -4.69
N THR A 240 -1.78 6.51 -5.13
CA THR A 240 -1.32 7.20 -6.35
C THR A 240 -1.33 6.25 -7.55
N PRO A 241 -2.22 6.43 -8.54
CA PRO A 241 -2.23 5.62 -9.76
C PRO A 241 -0.85 5.57 -10.43
N GLY A 242 -0.41 4.38 -10.81
CA GLY A 242 0.91 4.13 -11.40
C GLY A 242 2.04 3.91 -10.39
N MET A 243 1.84 4.22 -9.10
CA MET A 243 2.84 4.06 -8.03
C MET A 243 2.43 3.08 -6.92
N ARG A 244 1.18 2.57 -6.93
CA ARG A 244 0.64 1.68 -5.88
C ARG A 244 1.47 0.42 -5.63
N TRP A 245 2.12 -0.08 -6.67
CA TRP A 245 3.03 -1.23 -6.63
C TRP A 245 4.26 -1.01 -5.72
N MET A 246 4.60 0.24 -5.37
CA MET A 246 5.73 0.55 -4.49
C MET A 246 5.51 0.01 -3.06
N LEU A 247 4.26 -0.05 -2.59
CA LEU A 247 3.95 -0.60 -1.26
C LEU A 247 4.27 -2.10 -1.15
N PRO A 248 3.72 -3.01 -1.98
CA PRO A 248 4.10 -4.41 -1.91
C PRO A 248 5.59 -4.64 -2.24
N ARG A 249 6.20 -3.79 -3.07
CA ARG A 249 7.66 -3.81 -3.33
C ARG A 249 8.48 -3.59 -2.05
N ILE A 250 8.16 -2.55 -1.27
CA ILE A 250 8.92 -2.28 -0.04
C ILE A 250 8.67 -3.34 1.02
N VAL A 251 7.46 -3.93 1.07
CA VAL A 251 7.15 -5.05 1.97
C VAL A 251 8.03 -6.27 1.65
N ARG A 252 8.21 -6.62 0.37
CA ARG A 252 9.15 -7.69 -0.02
C ARG A 252 10.57 -7.41 0.45
N TRP A 253 11.05 -6.19 0.22
CA TRP A 253 12.38 -5.78 0.68
C TRP A 253 12.52 -5.90 2.20
N ALA A 254 11.52 -5.43 2.95
CA ALA A 254 11.55 -5.40 4.40
C ALA A 254 11.46 -6.81 5.02
N THR A 255 10.74 -7.73 4.36
CA THR A 255 10.60 -9.13 4.77
C THR A 255 11.69 -10.05 4.20
N ASN A 256 12.69 -9.51 3.49
CA ASN A 256 13.76 -10.27 2.82
C ASN A 256 13.25 -11.31 1.80
N ASN A 257 12.09 -11.06 1.21
CA ASN A 257 11.53 -11.91 0.15
C ASN A 257 12.12 -11.55 -1.22
N GLU A 258 12.07 -12.51 -2.14
CA GLU A 258 12.51 -12.29 -3.53
C GLU A 258 11.77 -11.10 -4.15
N MET A 259 12.52 -10.21 -4.80
CA MET A 259 11.98 -9.06 -5.51
C MET A 259 11.39 -9.50 -6.84
N VAL A 260 10.12 -9.18 -7.08
CA VAL A 260 9.38 -9.59 -8.29
C VAL A 260 9.10 -8.39 -9.19
N LYS A 261 8.97 -8.64 -10.50
CA LYS A 261 8.53 -7.62 -11.46
C LYS A 261 7.01 -7.47 -11.44
N TYR A 262 6.53 -6.23 -11.40
CA TYR A 262 5.11 -5.93 -11.54
C TYR A 262 4.75 -5.66 -13.00
N PRO A 263 3.50 -5.98 -13.43
CA PRO A 263 3.09 -5.76 -14.81
C PRO A 263 2.99 -4.26 -15.14
N LYS A 264 3.20 -3.92 -16.42
CA LYS A 264 3.06 -2.53 -16.92
C LYS A 264 1.64 -1.96 -16.76
N SER A 265 0.65 -2.79 -16.47
CA SER A 265 -0.73 -2.36 -16.18
C SER A 265 -0.84 -1.59 -14.85
N VAL A 266 0.03 -1.87 -13.87
CA VAL A 266 0.06 -1.18 -12.56
C VAL A 266 1.26 -0.28 -12.41
N MET A 267 2.37 -0.62 -13.06
CA MET A 267 3.59 0.16 -13.06
C MET A 267 3.53 1.20 -14.17
N ARG A 268 2.90 2.34 -13.87
CA ARG A 268 2.64 3.43 -14.83
C ARG A 268 3.19 4.76 -14.31
N PRO A 269 4.52 4.89 -14.14
CA PRO A 269 5.11 6.09 -13.54
C PRO A 269 4.89 7.37 -14.38
N ASP A 270 4.54 7.24 -15.66
CA ASP A 270 4.16 8.35 -16.55
C ASP A 270 2.67 8.72 -16.51
N PHE A 271 1.88 8.12 -15.61
CA PHE A 271 0.45 8.44 -15.46
C PHE A 271 0.27 9.92 -15.14
N PHE A 272 1.08 10.45 -14.22
CA PHE A 272 1.23 11.87 -14.00
C PHE A 272 2.57 12.36 -14.52
N LYS A 273 2.57 13.56 -15.08
CA LYS A 273 3.75 14.17 -15.73
C LYS A 273 4.14 15.53 -15.14
N ASN A 274 3.27 16.10 -14.31
CA ASN A 274 3.44 17.43 -13.75
C ASN A 274 3.10 17.42 -12.26
N GLU A 275 3.77 18.29 -11.52
CA GLU A 275 3.45 18.59 -10.14
C GLU A 275 2.09 19.29 -10.07
N ILE A 276 1.32 18.99 -9.02
CA ILE A 276 0.05 19.67 -8.74
C ILE A 276 0.03 20.01 -7.26
N ILE A 277 0.45 21.22 -6.91
CA ILE A 277 0.31 21.74 -5.55
C ILE A 277 -1.13 22.20 -5.34
N TYR A 278 -1.78 21.74 -4.25
CA TYR A 278 -3.20 22.02 -4.00
C TYR A 278 -3.38 23.39 -3.37
N THR A 279 -3.05 24.43 -4.13
CA THR A 279 -3.37 25.82 -3.80
C THR A 279 -4.87 26.02 -3.69
N LYS A 280 -5.31 27.15 -3.13
CA LYS A 280 -6.73 27.48 -2.99
C LYS A 280 -7.50 27.35 -4.32
N ASP A 281 -6.93 27.84 -5.42
CA ASP A 281 -7.54 27.76 -6.75
C ASP A 281 -7.70 26.32 -7.23
N ILE A 282 -6.68 25.48 -7.01
CA ILE A 282 -6.76 24.05 -7.33
C ILE A 282 -7.81 23.37 -6.45
N GLN A 283 -7.83 23.63 -5.14
CA GLN A 283 -8.84 23.08 -4.23
C GLN A 283 -10.26 23.49 -4.61
N ASP A 284 -10.46 24.72 -5.08
CA ASP A 284 -11.74 25.20 -5.58
C ASP A 284 -12.17 24.47 -6.86
N LEU A 285 -11.23 24.22 -7.78
CA LEU A 285 -11.47 23.38 -8.95
C LEU A 285 -11.81 21.94 -8.55
N GLN A 286 -11.07 21.33 -7.62
CA GLN A 286 -11.36 19.98 -7.13
C GLN A 286 -12.76 19.92 -6.50
N SER A 287 -13.13 20.93 -5.72
CA SER A 287 -14.45 21.06 -5.09
C SER A 287 -15.57 21.26 -6.11
N LYS A 288 -15.33 22.05 -7.17
CA LYS A 288 -16.26 22.19 -8.29
C LYS A 288 -16.51 20.85 -8.96
N TYR A 289 -15.45 20.16 -9.40
CA TYR A 289 -15.62 18.90 -10.13
C TYR A 289 -16.14 17.77 -9.25
N TYR A 290 -15.84 17.78 -7.95
CA TYR A 290 -16.49 16.90 -7.00
C TYR A 290 -18.02 17.06 -7.02
N LYS A 291 -18.53 18.30 -6.93
CA LYS A 291 -19.97 18.57 -7.00
C LYS A 291 -20.57 18.12 -8.34
N ASN A 292 -19.86 18.38 -9.45
CA ASN A 292 -20.28 18.02 -10.80
C ASN A 292 -20.42 16.51 -11.03
N LEU A 293 -19.78 15.64 -10.23
CA LEU A 293 -20.04 14.19 -10.26
C LEU A 293 -21.51 13.85 -9.94
N SER A 294 -22.28 14.76 -9.35
CA SER A 294 -23.71 14.59 -9.09
C SER A 294 -24.62 15.42 -10.03
N GLY A 295 -24.04 16.13 -10.99
CA GLY A 295 -24.73 17.09 -11.86
C GLY A 295 -25.40 16.49 -13.10
N SER A 296 -25.47 17.28 -14.17
CA SER A 296 -25.93 16.85 -15.49
C SER A 296 -25.01 15.77 -16.08
N LYS A 297 -25.46 15.14 -17.17
CA LYS A 297 -24.64 14.17 -17.92
C LYS A 297 -23.29 14.79 -18.32
N GLU A 298 -23.33 15.98 -18.93
CA GLU A 298 -22.15 16.69 -19.43
C GLU A 298 -21.21 17.06 -18.29
N GLU A 299 -21.77 17.56 -17.19
CA GLU A 299 -21.00 17.90 -15.98
C GLU A 299 -20.30 16.66 -15.39
N LYS A 300 -20.99 15.52 -15.32
CA LYS A 300 -20.41 14.25 -14.85
C LYS A 300 -19.29 13.77 -15.76
N LEU A 301 -19.51 13.80 -17.07
CA LEU A 301 -18.51 13.36 -18.04
C LEU A 301 -17.24 14.21 -17.93
N GLU A 302 -17.37 15.53 -17.82
CA GLU A 302 -16.22 16.43 -17.61
C GLU A 302 -15.57 16.18 -16.24
N ALA A 303 -16.38 16.06 -15.18
CA ALA A 303 -15.90 15.86 -13.83
C ALA A 303 -15.08 14.59 -13.67
N ILE A 304 -15.45 13.48 -14.31
CA ILE A 304 -14.68 12.23 -14.27
C ILE A 304 -13.25 12.46 -14.78
N ASP A 305 -13.07 13.15 -15.90
CA ASP A 305 -11.74 13.44 -16.42
C ASP A 305 -10.98 14.38 -15.49
N LYS A 306 -11.63 15.46 -15.04
CA LYS A 306 -10.99 16.47 -14.21
C LYS A 306 -10.60 15.96 -12.83
N VAL A 307 -11.35 15.04 -12.26
CA VAL A 307 -11.00 14.35 -11.01
C VAL A 307 -9.70 13.56 -11.15
N ILE A 308 -9.46 12.94 -12.32
CA ILE A 308 -8.21 12.24 -12.60
C ILE A 308 -7.08 13.23 -12.87
N GLU A 309 -7.31 14.21 -13.76
CA GLU A 309 -6.30 15.20 -14.17
C GLU A 309 -5.79 16.04 -13.01
N LEU A 310 -6.66 16.44 -12.08
CA LEU A 310 -6.31 17.21 -10.89
C LEU A 310 -5.86 16.33 -9.72
N ALA A 311 -5.77 15.01 -9.93
CA ALA A 311 -5.41 14.02 -8.93
C ALA A 311 -6.29 14.09 -7.65
N CYS A 312 -7.59 14.42 -7.75
CA CYS A 312 -8.44 14.64 -6.58
C CYS A 312 -8.53 13.38 -5.70
N TRP A 313 -7.94 13.42 -4.50
CA TRP A 313 -7.88 12.26 -3.62
C TRP A 313 -9.28 11.82 -3.17
N SER A 314 -10.07 12.70 -2.60
CA SER A 314 -11.37 12.32 -2.02
C SER A 314 -12.41 12.07 -3.13
N SER A 315 -12.40 12.89 -4.17
CA SER A 315 -13.41 12.84 -5.24
C SER A 315 -13.38 11.56 -6.05
N LYS A 316 -12.19 10.95 -6.28
CA LYS A 316 -12.10 9.68 -7.01
C LYS A 316 -12.94 8.57 -6.36
N LYS A 317 -13.15 8.63 -5.04
CA LYS A 317 -13.94 7.63 -4.28
C LYS A 317 -15.41 7.57 -4.66
N TRP A 318 -15.93 8.60 -5.33
CA TRP A 318 -17.32 8.68 -5.79
C TRP A 318 -17.56 8.09 -7.18
N ILE A 319 -16.50 7.85 -7.95
CA ILE A 319 -16.60 7.30 -9.31
C ILE A 319 -17.29 5.93 -9.37
N PRO A 320 -17.07 4.97 -8.43
CA PRO A 320 -17.85 3.73 -8.40
C PRO A 320 -19.36 3.96 -8.33
N GLY A 321 -19.81 5.05 -7.70
CA GLY A 321 -21.20 5.48 -7.67
C GLY A 321 -21.82 5.63 -9.07
N LEU A 322 -21.02 6.13 -10.01
CA LEU A 322 -21.44 6.45 -11.38
C LEU A 322 -21.63 5.24 -12.28
N LEU A 323 -21.18 4.05 -11.86
CA LEU A 323 -21.54 2.79 -12.54
C LEU A 323 -23.06 2.50 -12.49
N ARG A 324 -23.80 3.18 -11.60
CA ARG A 324 -25.26 3.07 -11.47
C ARG A 324 -26.00 4.30 -12.04
N ASP A 325 -25.31 5.13 -12.83
CA ASP A 325 -25.95 6.28 -13.46
C ASP A 325 -27.01 5.83 -14.48
N LYS A 326 -28.02 6.69 -14.73
CA LYS A 326 -29.06 6.41 -15.73
C LYS A 326 -28.50 6.48 -17.15
N ASP A 327 -27.46 7.27 -17.39
CA ASP A 327 -26.86 7.46 -18.70
C ASP A 327 -25.71 6.48 -18.98
N ALA A 328 -25.76 5.82 -20.14
CA ALA A 328 -24.79 4.78 -20.53
C ALA A 328 -23.37 5.34 -20.79
N ASP A 329 -23.25 6.59 -21.24
CA ASP A 329 -21.94 7.21 -21.47
C ASP A 329 -21.24 7.50 -20.14
N VAL A 330 -22.01 7.92 -19.13
CA VAL A 330 -21.50 8.14 -17.77
C VAL A 330 -21.00 6.83 -17.17
N ARG A 331 -21.79 5.74 -17.27
CA ARG A 331 -21.37 4.41 -16.79
C ARG A 331 -20.11 3.92 -17.51
N SER A 332 -20.06 4.06 -18.84
CA SER A 332 -18.90 3.69 -19.66
C SER A 332 -17.65 4.44 -19.21
N LYS A 333 -17.75 5.76 -19.06
CA LYS A 333 -16.63 6.62 -18.63
C LYS A 333 -16.19 6.35 -17.20
N ALA A 334 -17.13 6.08 -16.30
CA ALA A 334 -16.84 5.69 -14.93
C ALA A 334 -16.01 4.38 -14.90
N SER A 335 -16.35 3.38 -15.71
CA SER A 335 -15.59 2.12 -15.77
C SER A 335 -14.13 2.32 -16.24
N ILE A 336 -13.92 3.17 -17.25
CA ILE A 336 -12.58 3.54 -17.74
C ILE A 336 -11.81 4.25 -16.62
N ALA A 337 -12.47 5.13 -15.88
CA ALA A 337 -11.87 5.84 -14.77
C ALA A 337 -11.45 4.89 -13.63
N LEU A 338 -12.21 3.84 -13.34
CA LEU A 338 -11.81 2.82 -12.36
C LEU A 338 -10.51 2.13 -12.75
N VAL A 339 -10.33 1.78 -14.03
CA VAL A 339 -9.06 1.21 -14.51
C VAL A 339 -7.93 2.24 -14.40
N LYS A 340 -8.16 3.48 -14.86
CA LYS A 340 -7.15 4.55 -14.79
C LYS A 340 -6.68 4.80 -13.36
N LEU A 341 -7.60 4.76 -12.39
CA LEU A 341 -7.34 5.00 -10.98
C LEU A 341 -6.97 3.73 -10.20
N GLU A 342 -6.93 2.57 -10.87
CA GLU A 342 -6.64 1.26 -10.30
C GLU A 342 -7.57 0.87 -9.14
N ARG A 343 -8.86 1.21 -9.23
CA ARG A 343 -9.86 1.03 -8.17
C ARG A 343 -10.36 -0.41 -8.07
N THR A 344 -9.48 -1.31 -7.67
CA THR A 344 -9.77 -2.74 -7.48
C THR A 344 -10.77 -2.98 -6.36
N ASP A 345 -10.92 -2.05 -5.42
CA ASP A 345 -12.00 -2.04 -4.41
C ASP A 345 -13.40 -2.00 -5.04
N ALA A 346 -13.53 -1.48 -6.26
CA ALA A 346 -14.80 -1.36 -6.98
C ALA A 346 -15.06 -2.50 -7.97
N LEU A 347 -14.30 -3.61 -7.90
CA LEU A 347 -14.48 -4.76 -8.79
C LEU A 347 -15.90 -5.33 -8.73
N ALA A 348 -16.43 -5.54 -7.51
CA ALA A 348 -17.78 -6.07 -7.34
C ALA A 348 -18.85 -5.13 -7.93
N ASP A 349 -18.69 -3.82 -7.77
CA ASP A 349 -19.58 -2.83 -8.37
C ASP A 349 -19.56 -2.91 -9.91
N LEU A 350 -18.37 -3.08 -10.49
CA LEU A 350 -18.19 -3.20 -11.94
C LEU A 350 -18.76 -4.51 -12.50
N GLU A 351 -18.62 -5.62 -11.78
CA GLU A 351 -19.21 -6.91 -12.15
C GLU A 351 -20.73 -6.84 -12.21
N VAL A 352 -21.35 -6.24 -11.19
CA VAL A 352 -22.81 -6.05 -11.14
C VAL A 352 -23.26 -5.09 -12.24
N ALA A 353 -22.52 -4.01 -12.49
CA ALA A 353 -22.82 -3.07 -13.56
C ALA A 353 -22.78 -3.75 -14.93
N PHE A 354 -21.74 -4.56 -15.21
CA PHE A 354 -21.61 -5.32 -16.45
C PHE A 354 -22.76 -6.32 -16.65
N ALA A 355 -23.10 -7.08 -15.60
CA ALA A 355 -24.15 -8.09 -15.66
C ALA A 355 -25.53 -7.49 -15.97
N ASN A 356 -25.81 -6.30 -15.44
CA ASN A 356 -27.09 -5.61 -15.59
C ASN A 356 -27.15 -4.65 -16.78
N GLU A 357 -26.06 -4.45 -17.52
CA GLU A 357 -26.03 -3.50 -18.63
C GLU A 357 -26.85 -3.99 -19.83
N THR A 358 -27.68 -3.07 -20.35
CA THR A 358 -28.60 -3.29 -21.46
C THR A 358 -28.20 -2.53 -22.73
N ASN A 359 -27.35 -1.51 -22.63
CA ASN A 359 -26.79 -0.80 -23.77
C ASN A 359 -25.54 -1.56 -24.28
N ASP A 360 -25.56 -2.01 -25.53
CA ASP A 360 -24.52 -2.89 -26.09
C ASP A 360 -23.11 -2.26 -26.07
N ASP A 361 -22.97 -0.99 -26.49
CA ASP A 361 -21.69 -0.30 -26.52
C ASP A 361 -21.10 -0.13 -25.11
N CYS A 362 -21.95 0.28 -24.15
CA CYS A 362 -21.56 0.38 -22.76
C CYS A 362 -21.15 -0.98 -22.21
N LYS A 363 -21.90 -2.05 -22.52
CA LYS A 363 -21.61 -3.40 -22.05
C LYS A 363 -20.24 -3.89 -22.50
N VAL A 364 -19.89 -3.65 -23.77
CA VAL A 364 -18.55 -3.96 -24.32
C VAL A 364 -17.47 -3.18 -23.56
N GLN A 365 -17.70 -1.91 -23.26
CA GLN A 365 -16.75 -1.11 -22.48
C GLN A 365 -16.62 -1.58 -21.03
N LEU A 366 -17.72 -1.96 -20.36
CA LEU A 366 -17.69 -2.50 -19.00
C LEU A 366 -16.93 -3.83 -18.95
N GLU A 367 -17.14 -4.73 -19.93
CA GLU A 367 -16.41 -5.99 -20.04
C GLU A 367 -14.89 -5.79 -20.18
N LYS A 368 -14.51 -4.84 -21.04
CA LYS A 368 -13.11 -4.46 -21.22
C LYS A 368 -12.52 -3.93 -19.92
N SER A 369 -13.18 -2.97 -19.28
CA SER A 369 -12.73 -2.38 -18.01
C SER A 369 -12.62 -3.43 -16.91
N LEU A 370 -13.57 -4.37 -16.85
CA LEU A 370 -13.55 -5.47 -15.88
C LEU A 370 -12.34 -6.38 -16.07
N THR A 371 -12.06 -6.74 -17.32
CA THR A 371 -10.88 -7.56 -17.68
C THR A 371 -9.59 -6.83 -17.29
N GLU A 372 -9.46 -5.55 -17.63
CA GLU A 372 -8.29 -4.73 -17.31
C GLU A 372 -8.10 -4.56 -15.79
N LEU A 373 -9.18 -4.32 -15.04
CA LEU A 373 -9.13 -4.15 -13.59
C LEU A 373 -8.79 -5.46 -12.86
N LYS A 374 -9.31 -6.62 -13.32
CA LYS A 374 -8.91 -7.94 -12.79
C LYS A 374 -7.43 -8.23 -13.02
N ASN A 375 -6.88 -7.81 -14.16
CA ASN A 375 -5.47 -8.00 -14.47
C ASN A 375 -4.51 -7.22 -13.53
N ILE A 376 -4.99 -6.22 -12.80
CA ILE A 376 -4.20 -5.48 -11.79
C ILE A 376 -3.87 -6.38 -10.58
N LEU A 377 -4.78 -7.28 -10.18
CA LEU A 377 -4.62 -8.16 -9.02
C LEU A 377 -3.79 -9.42 -9.31
N GLY A 378 -3.36 -9.61 -10.56
CA GLY A 378 -2.66 -10.81 -11.02
C GLY A 378 -3.58 -12.03 -11.19
N LYS A 379 -3.19 -12.97 -12.05
CA LYS A 379 -4.04 -14.12 -12.48
C LYS A 379 -4.40 -15.13 -11.38
N ASN A 380 -3.82 -15.02 -10.18
CA ASN A 380 -3.94 -16.01 -9.10
C ASN A 380 -4.87 -15.56 -7.96
N ARG A 381 -5.64 -14.48 -8.14
CA ARG A 381 -6.66 -13.98 -7.20
C ARG A 381 -8.04 -14.01 -7.88
N ASN A 382 -8.59 -15.21 -8.06
CA ASN A 382 -10.00 -15.41 -8.41
C ASN A 382 -10.72 -16.07 -7.26
#